data_AF-A0A2V9GQG6-F1
#
_entry.id   AF-A0A2V9GQG6-F1
#
_cell.length_a   1.000
_cell.length_b   1.000
_cell.length_c   1.000
_cell.angle_alpha   90.00
_cell.angle_beta   90.00
_cell.angle_gamma   90.00
#
_symmetry.space_group_name_H-M   'P 1'
#
loop_
_entity.id
_entity.type
_entity.pdbx_description
1 polymer ?
#
loop_
_entity_poly.entity_id
_entity_poly.type
_entity_poly.pdbx_seq_one_letter_code
_entity_poly.pdbx_strand_id
1 'polypeptide(L)'
;MAVEITGQVGSINPENGTFTPTNLSRLFAGAAPPVTTITVHMLSQMDFEDFPNQTSLAVGNTVAVQGLLFNTPGTLTLLTRTVSDHPGD
;
A
#
# COMPACT_ATOMS: atom_id res chain seq x y z
N MET A 1 13.39 -9.88 0.52
CA MET A 1 12.95 -9.31 1.81
C MET A 1 11.57 -8.73 1.59
N ALA A 2 10.56 -9.23 2.31
CA ALA A 2 9.25 -8.60 2.32
C ALA A 2 9.27 -7.43 3.29
N VAL A 3 8.60 -6.33 2.94
CA VAL A 3 8.41 -5.15 3.80
C VAL A 3 6.94 -4.98 4.06
N GLU A 4 6.62 -4.32 5.18
CA GLU A 4 5.28 -3.87 5.50
C GLU A 4 5.25 -2.35 5.53
N ILE A 5 4.23 -1.77 4.93
CA ILE A 5 3.96 -0.33 4.98
C ILE A 5 2.57 -0.10 5.52
N THR A 6 2.38 0.98 6.28
CA THR A 6 1.05 1.43 6.71
C THR A 6 0.78 2.78 6.09
N GLY A 7 -0.45 3.00 5.63
CA GLY A 7 -0.86 4.28 5.07
C GLY A 7 -2.35 4.32 4.76
N GLN A 8 -2.85 5.52 4.50
CA GLN A 8 -4.22 5.73 4.08
C GLN A 8 -4.34 5.67 2.56
N VAL A 9 -5.29 4.92 2.03
CA VAL A 9 -5.54 4.84 0.59
C VAL A 9 -5.96 6.22 0.06
N GLY A 10 -5.09 6.89 -0.71
CA GLY A 10 -5.35 8.22 -1.26
C GLY A 10 -6.03 8.19 -2.61
N SER A 11 -5.66 7.24 -3.46
CA SER A 11 -6.28 7.01 -4.77
C SER A 11 -6.20 5.54 -5.17
N ILE A 12 -7.19 5.08 -5.93
CA ILE A 12 -7.25 3.73 -6.49
C ILE A 12 -7.36 3.87 -8.01
N ASN A 13 -6.49 3.18 -8.75
CA ASN A 13 -6.58 3.05 -10.20
C ASN A 13 -6.98 1.60 -10.56
N PRO A 14 -8.29 1.34 -10.79
CA PRO A 14 -8.78 0.00 -11.05
C PRO A 14 -8.33 -0.56 -12.40
N GLU A 15 -7.99 0.29 -13.38
CA GLU A 15 -7.58 -0.16 -14.72
C GLU A 15 -6.31 -1.02 -14.68
N ASN A 16 -5.41 -0.69 -13.75
CA ASN A 16 -4.13 -1.38 -13.59
C ASN A 16 -4.03 -2.10 -12.23
N GLY A 17 -5.12 -2.15 -11.43
CA GLY A 17 -5.11 -2.77 -10.11
C GLY A 17 -4.08 -2.13 -9.16
N THR A 18 -3.91 -0.82 -9.20
CA THR A 18 -2.96 -0.11 -8.32
C THR A 18 -3.68 0.83 -7.37
N PHE A 19 -3.02 1.17 -6.27
CA PHE A 19 -3.43 2.27 -5.41
C PHE A 19 -2.22 3.01 -4.87
N THR A 20 -2.43 4.26 -4.48
CA THR A 20 -1.40 5.10 -3.88
C THR A 20 -1.76 5.37 -2.43
N PRO A 21 -1.06 4.74 -1.47
CA PRO A 21 -1.15 5.13 -0.08
C PRO A 21 -0.55 6.53 0.14
N THR A 22 -1.17 7.25 1.05
CA THR A 22 -0.78 8.55 1.58
C THR A 22 -0.53 8.41 3.07
N ASN A 23 0.09 9.42 3.68
CA ASN A 23 0.41 9.40 5.12
C ASN A 23 1.20 8.14 5.53
N LEU A 24 2.21 7.80 4.73
CA LEU A 24 3.06 6.63 4.96
C LEU A 24 3.81 6.73 6.29
N SER A 25 3.98 5.58 6.95
CA SER A 25 4.76 5.46 8.19
C SER A 25 6.14 6.12 8.07
N ARG A 26 6.65 6.69 9.19
CA ARG A 26 7.91 7.45 9.26
C ARG A 26 9.16 6.71 8.75
N LEU A 27 9.10 5.39 8.58
CA LEU A 27 10.14 4.57 7.96
C LEU A 27 10.59 5.10 6.58
N PHE A 28 9.71 5.77 5.85
CA PHE A 28 9.99 6.35 4.53
C PHE A 28 10.39 7.83 4.55
N ALA A 29 10.15 8.53 5.66
CA ALA A 29 10.51 9.93 5.84
C ALA A 29 12.01 10.14 6.10
N GLY A 30 12.71 9.12 6.60
CA GLY A 30 14.15 9.15 6.85
C GLY A 30 15.04 8.87 5.64
N ALA A 31 14.46 8.51 4.48
CA ALA A 31 15.22 8.27 3.26
C ALA A 31 15.71 9.58 2.63
N ALA A 32 16.87 9.56 1.98
CA ALA A 32 17.40 10.70 1.21
C ALA A 32 17.60 10.27 -0.25
N PRO A 33 16.74 10.71 -1.20
CA PRO A 33 15.61 11.62 -1.04
C PRO A 33 14.41 11.00 -0.29
N PRO A 34 13.55 11.82 0.35
CA PRO A 34 12.39 11.31 1.08
C PRO A 34 11.45 10.59 0.12
N VAL A 35 10.98 9.43 0.54
CA VAL A 35 10.01 8.65 -0.23
C VAL A 35 8.63 9.27 0.03
N THR A 36 8.18 10.07 -0.93
CA THR A 36 6.88 10.75 -0.87
C THR A 36 5.77 9.95 -1.53
N THR A 37 6.11 8.99 -2.39
CA THR A 37 5.14 8.23 -3.18
C THR A 37 5.57 6.78 -3.32
N ILE A 38 4.69 5.87 -2.93
CA ILE A 38 4.80 4.45 -3.19
C ILE A 38 3.57 4.05 -3.99
N THR A 39 3.76 3.39 -5.13
CA THR A 39 2.68 2.79 -5.89
C THR A 39 2.52 1.36 -5.43
N VAL A 40 1.37 1.01 -4.88
CA VAL A 40 1.06 -0.37 -4.51
C VAL A 40 0.37 -1.03 -5.69
N HIS A 41 0.94 -2.14 -6.16
CA HIS A 41 0.40 -2.94 -7.23
C HIS A 41 -0.18 -4.22 -6.66
N MET A 42 -1.48 -4.37 -6.84
CA MET A 42 -2.27 -5.49 -6.36
C MET A 42 -2.13 -6.65 -7.36
N LEU A 43 -1.60 -7.78 -6.91
CA LEU A 43 -1.57 -8.98 -7.74
C LEU A 43 -2.97 -9.59 -7.87
N SER A 44 -3.22 -10.29 -8.98
CA SER A 44 -4.44 -11.10 -9.15
C SER A 44 -4.60 -12.08 -7.97
N GLN A 45 -5.86 -12.25 -7.50
CA GLN A 45 -6.21 -13.02 -6.29
C GLN A 45 -5.71 -12.35 -5.00
N MET A 46 -6.13 -11.10 -4.79
CA MET A 46 -5.82 -10.36 -3.57
C MET A 46 -6.58 -10.94 -2.37
N ASP A 47 -5.85 -11.11 -1.27
CA ASP A 47 -6.38 -11.51 0.02
C ASP A 47 -6.58 -10.26 0.89
N PHE A 48 -7.79 -10.09 1.40
CA PHE A 48 -8.16 -9.01 2.31
C PHE A 48 -8.24 -9.60 3.72
N GLU A 49 -7.16 -9.45 4.47
CA GLU A 49 -7.11 -9.89 5.86
C GLU A 49 -7.74 -8.83 6.77
N ASP A 50 -8.51 -9.26 7.76
CA ASP A 50 -9.08 -8.39 8.80
C ASP A 50 -10.00 -7.26 8.29
N PHE A 51 -10.57 -7.38 7.10
CA PHE A 51 -11.62 -6.47 6.61
C PHE A 51 -13.02 -7.05 6.88
N PRO A 52 -13.63 -6.87 8.07
CA PRO A 52 -14.99 -7.35 8.29
C PRO A 52 -15.94 -6.64 7.33
N ASN A 53 -16.55 -7.41 6.41
CA ASN A 53 -17.55 -6.96 5.44
C ASN A 53 -17.06 -6.12 4.25
N GLN A 54 -15.75 -6.02 3.99
CA GLN A 54 -15.26 -5.38 2.75
C GLN A 54 -14.68 -6.41 1.79
N THR A 55 -15.22 -6.43 0.57
CA THR A 55 -14.70 -7.19 -0.58
C THR A 55 -13.80 -6.33 -1.48
N SER A 56 -13.58 -5.07 -1.10
CA SER A 56 -12.93 -4.05 -1.92
C SER A 56 -12.21 -3.03 -1.05
N LEU A 57 -11.07 -2.56 -1.54
CA LEU A 57 -10.38 -1.39 -1.00
C LEU A 57 -11.19 -0.11 -1.30
N ALA A 58 -11.24 0.83 -0.37
CA ALA A 58 -11.84 2.15 -0.59
C ALA A 58 -10.85 3.27 -0.27
N VAL A 59 -10.99 4.41 -0.97
CA VAL A 59 -10.24 5.62 -0.64
C VAL A 59 -10.61 6.08 0.77
N GLY A 60 -9.60 6.44 1.56
CA GLY A 60 -9.73 6.81 2.97
C GLY A 60 -9.52 5.66 3.95
N ASN A 61 -9.52 4.39 3.50
CA ASN A 61 -9.19 3.26 4.37
C ASN A 61 -7.73 3.35 4.82
N THR A 62 -7.48 3.13 6.11
CA THR A 62 -6.13 2.94 6.64
C THR A 62 -5.78 1.47 6.49
N VAL A 63 -4.68 1.18 5.79
CA VAL A 63 -4.32 -0.19 5.45
C VAL A 63 -2.86 -0.47 5.76
N ALA A 64 -2.59 -1.70 6.19
CA ALA A 64 -1.26 -2.27 6.21
C ALA A 64 -1.07 -3.12 4.95
N VAL A 65 0.05 -2.93 4.26
CA VAL A 65 0.37 -3.64 3.04
C VAL A 65 1.69 -4.34 3.21
N GLN A 66 1.65 -5.67 3.17
CA GLN A 66 2.85 -6.49 3.18
C GLN A 66 3.20 -6.92 1.75
N GLY A 67 4.46 -6.76 1.34
CA GLY A 67 4.84 -7.03 -0.04
C GLY A 67 6.32 -6.92 -0.33
N LEU A 68 6.65 -7.01 -1.62
CA LEU A 68 8.00 -6.84 -2.14
C LEU A 68 8.16 -5.43 -2.69
N LEU A 69 9.13 -4.69 -2.14
CA LEU A 69 9.41 -3.32 -2.56
C LEU A 69 10.47 -3.32 -3.67
N PHE A 70 10.14 -2.70 -4.79
CA PHE A 70 11.00 -2.51 -5.94
C PHE A 70 11.31 -1.03 -6.09
N ASN A 71 12.61 -0.72 -6.10
CA ASN A 71 13.10 0.61 -6.42
C ASN A 71 13.31 0.71 -7.94
N THR A 72 12.31 1.23 -8.65
CA THR A 72 12.44 1.57 -10.06
C THR A 72 12.83 3.05 -10.19
N PRO A 73 13.59 3.44 -11.22
CA PRO A 73 14.00 4.83 -11.39
C PRO A 73 12.76 5.74 -11.46
N GLY A 74 12.62 6.61 -10.46
CA GLY A 74 11.54 7.60 -10.35
C GLY A 74 10.32 7.18 -9.51
N THR A 75 10.17 5.92 -9.10
CA THR A 75 9.03 5.48 -8.28
C THR A 75 9.36 4.23 -7.47
N LEU A 76 8.83 4.14 -6.25
CA LEU A 76 8.85 2.88 -5.50
C LEU A 76 7.58 2.11 -5.77
N THR A 77 7.72 0.87 -6.24
CA THR A 77 6.59 -0.02 -6.49
C THR A 77 6.57 -1.12 -5.46
N LEU A 78 5.48 -1.23 -4.69
CA LEU A 78 5.25 -2.33 -3.78
C LEU A 78 4.31 -3.34 -4.45
N LEU A 79 4.79 -4.55 -4.69
CA LEU A 79 3.96 -5.66 -5.16
C LEU A 79 3.42 -6.43 -3.97
N THR A 80 2.10 -6.56 -3.90
CA THR A 80 1.42 -7.23 -2.78
C THR A 80 0.32 -8.18 -3.28
N ARG A 81 0.08 -9.22 -2.49
CA ARG A 81 -1.12 -10.07 -2.58
C ARG A 81 -2.02 -9.92 -1.35
N THR A 82 -1.56 -9.25 -0.31
CA THR A 82 -2.23 -9.19 0.99
C THR A 82 -2.34 -7.75 1.44
N VAL A 83 -3.56 -7.30 1.65
CA VAL A 83 -3.85 -6.02 2.29
C VAL A 83 -4.63 -6.30 3.55
N SER A 84 -4.22 -5.70 4.66
CA SER A 84 -4.87 -5.84 5.94
C SER A 84 -5.51 -4.52 6.36
N ASP A 85 -6.68 -4.57 6.97
CA ASP A 85 -7.22 -3.40 7.66
C ASP A 85 -6.25 -3.05 8.78
N HIS A 86 -5.87 -1.78 8.86
CA HIS A 86 -5.12 -1.32 10.02
C HIS A 86 -6.06 -0.39 10.80
N PRO A 87 -6.79 -0.92 11.79
CA PRO A 87 -7.58 -0.08 12.66
C PRO A 87 -6.61 0.89 13.33
N GLY A 88 -6.74 2.17 13.00
CA GLY A 88 -5.98 3.21 13.68
C GLY A 88 -6.37 3.17 15.16
N ASP A 89 -5.42 2.79 16.01
CA ASP A 89 -5.48 2.99 17.45
C ASP A 89 -5.69 4.48 17.79
#